data_AF-H0WIE9-F1
#
_entry.id   AF-H0WIE9-F1
#
_cell.length_a   1.000
_cell.length_b   1.000
_cell.length_c   1.000
_cell.angle_alpha   90.00
_cell.angle_beta   90.00
_cell.angle_gamma   90.00
#
_symmetry.space_group_name_H-M   'P 1'
#
loop_
_entity.id
_entity.type
_entity.pdbx_description
1 polymer ?
#
loop_
_entity_poly.entity_id
_entity_poly.type
_entity_poly.pdbx_seq_one_letter_code
_entity_poly.pdbx_strand_id
1 'polypeptide(L)'
;MAFSELLDIVGGLGRFQALQTVALVAPILWVTSHSMIENFSATVPSHRCWVSLLDNNTAQVSVPKVLDPGTLLTISIPPGPNNEPHRCRRFRQPQWQLLNTNTTATNWSEAATEPCLDGWVYDHSTFTSTIVTKWDLVCDSQALKPMAQFIYLAGMLVGAAVYGPASDRFGRKLVLTWSYLQMAVLSTATAFAPTFPVYCLLRFLLACALVGVMMNTATLLIEWTSAQARVLVMTLNALGFSFGQVLVTAVAYGVRDWNLLQLLISAPSFLCFVYSWWLPESARWLLTTGRLERGLHELQRVAAINGKRTAGDTLTIDVLLSAMQEDLSMNQAPSSLGSLLHTPELRLRTCLSTLCW
;
A
#
# COMPACT_ATOMS: atom_id res chain seq x y z
N MET A 1 -29.05 -11.33 -12.23
CA MET A 1 -28.60 -11.95 -13.50
C MET A 1 -29.00 -11.13 -14.72
N ALA A 2 -30.01 -10.27 -14.64
CA ALA A 2 -30.47 -9.46 -15.77
C ALA A 2 -29.42 -8.49 -16.36
N PHE A 3 -28.58 -7.83 -15.55
CA PHE A 3 -27.59 -6.90 -16.09
C PHE A 3 -26.49 -7.58 -16.94
N SER A 4 -26.13 -8.83 -16.65
CA SER A 4 -25.18 -9.56 -17.50
C SER A 4 -25.76 -9.86 -18.89
N GLU A 5 -27.06 -10.10 -19.00
CA GLU A 5 -27.73 -10.32 -20.28
C GLU A 5 -27.70 -9.04 -21.14
N LEU A 6 -27.91 -7.87 -20.53
CA LEU A 6 -27.75 -6.57 -21.20
C LEU A 6 -26.32 -6.37 -21.72
N LEU A 7 -25.30 -6.75 -20.94
CA LEU A 7 -23.91 -6.68 -21.41
C LEU A 7 -23.65 -7.65 -22.58
N ASP A 8 -24.24 -8.84 -22.57
CA ASP A 8 -24.07 -9.81 -23.66
C ASP A 8 -24.68 -9.32 -24.98
N ILE A 9 -25.83 -8.63 -24.92
CA ILE A 9 -26.44 -7.93 -26.07
C ILE A 9 -25.45 -6.92 -26.67
N VAL A 10 -24.81 -6.12 -25.80
CA VAL A 10 -23.83 -5.08 -26.16
C VAL A 10 -22.45 -5.65 -26.52
N GLY A 11 -22.25 -6.96 -26.33
CA GLY A 11 -21.00 -7.67 -26.62
C GLY A 11 -20.09 -7.72 -25.40
N GLY A 12 -20.43 -8.56 -24.42
CA GLY A 12 -19.80 -8.65 -23.10
C GLY A 12 -18.30 -8.99 -23.06
N LEU A 13 -17.69 -9.27 -24.21
CA LEU A 13 -16.27 -9.63 -24.40
C LEU A 13 -15.66 -8.92 -25.62
N GLY A 14 -16.20 -7.74 -25.96
CA GLY A 14 -15.76 -6.95 -27.11
C GLY A 14 -14.49 -6.13 -26.86
N ARG A 15 -14.15 -5.30 -27.85
CA ARG A 15 -12.96 -4.43 -27.82
C ARG A 15 -12.96 -3.47 -26.64
N PHE A 16 -14.14 -2.97 -26.28
CA PHE A 16 -14.28 -2.07 -25.14
C PHE A 16 -13.87 -2.75 -23.83
N GLN A 17 -14.35 -3.97 -23.57
CA GLN A 17 -14.05 -4.70 -22.33
C GLN A 17 -12.55 -5.06 -22.24
N ALA A 18 -11.92 -5.41 -23.37
CA ALA A 18 -10.48 -5.63 -23.42
C ALA A 18 -9.71 -4.35 -23.08
N LEU A 19 -10.06 -3.22 -23.71
CA LEU A 19 -9.45 -1.92 -23.44
C LEU A 19 -9.66 -1.48 -21.98
N GLN A 20 -10.88 -1.63 -21.47
CA GLN A 20 -11.25 -1.31 -20.08
C GLN A 20 -10.50 -2.20 -19.08
N THR A 21 -10.28 -3.47 -19.41
CA THR A 21 -9.49 -4.37 -18.55
C THR A 21 -8.04 -3.93 -18.49
N VAL A 22 -7.41 -3.66 -19.64
CA VAL A 22 -6.02 -3.17 -19.68
C VAL A 22 -5.90 -1.83 -18.96
N ALA A 23 -6.84 -0.93 -19.20
CA ALA A 23 -6.98 0.38 -18.57
C ALA A 23 -7.00 0.34 -17.04
N LEU A 24 -7.65 -0.67 -16.45
CA LEU A 24 -7.81 -0.81 -15.00
C LEU A 24 -6.71 -1.66 -14.36
N VAL A 25 -6.21 -2.68 -15.06
CA VAL A 25 -5.15 -3.57 -14.56
C VAL A 25 -3.78 -2.90 -14.62
N ALA A 26 -3.48 -2.08 -15.64
CA ALA A 26 -2.17 -1.43 -15.74
C ALA A 26 -1.88 -0.48 -14.54
N PRO A 27 -2.81 0.38 -14.08
CA PRO A 27 -2.64 1.15 -12.85
C PRO A 27 -2.41 0.30 -11.60
N ILE A 28 -3.05 -0.87 -11.51
CA ILE A 28 -2.92 -1.74 -10.33
C ILE A 28 -1.47 -2.17 -10.10
N LEU A 29 -0.69 -2.39 -11.17
CA LEU A 29 0.74 -2.68 -11.07
C LEU A 29 1.49 -1.66 -10.18
N TRP A 30 1.09 -0.39 -10.27
CA TRP A 30 1.67 0.71 -9.49
C TRP A 30 1.01 0.93 -8.15
N VAL A 31 -0.30 0.71 -8.04
CA VAL A 31 -1.00 0.79 -6.77
C VAL A 31 -0.39 -0.17 -5.75
N THR A 32 -0.09 -1.41 -6.13
CA THR A 32 0.49 -2.40 -5.20
C THR A 32 1.89 -2.06 -4.70
N SER A 33 2.63 -1.28 -5.48
CA SER A 33 3.96 -0.82 -5.10
C SER A 33 3.91 0.04 -3.84
N HIS A 34 2.84 0.83 -3.62
CA HIS A 34 2.65 1.60 -2.39
C HIS A 34 2.45 0.72 -1.15
N SER A 35 1.81 -0.45 -1.30
CA SER A 35 1.59 -1.37 -0.18
C SER A 35 2.88 -2.03 0.31
N MET A 36 3.78 -2.34 -0.62
CA MET A 36 4.98 -3.14 -0.35
C MET A 36 6.23 -2.30 -0.11
N ILE A 37 6.16 -0.97 -0.32
CA ILE A 37 7.32 -0.10 -0.19
C ILE A 37 7.97 -0.18 1.21
N GLU A 38 7.16 -0.39 2.26
CA GLU A 38 7.64 -0.48 3.64
C GLU A 38 8.64 -1.61 3.87
N ASN A 39 8.48 -2.71 3.14
CA ASN A 39 9.38 -3.85 3.24
C ASN A 39 10.83 -3.45 2.92
N PHE A 40 11.01 -2.48 2.03
CA PHE A 40 12.32 -1.95 1.65
C PHE A 40 12.68 -0.73 2.50
N SER A 41 11.76 0.22 2.64
CA SER A 41 12.02 1.50 3.30
C SER A 41 12.16 1.40 4.82
N ALA A 42 11.64 0.36 5.46
CA ALA A 42 11.76 0.13 6.91
C ALA A 42 12.76 -0.98 7.26
N THR A 43 13.65 -1.36 6.34
CA THR A 43 14.74 -2.30 6.66
C THR A 43 15.62 -1.71 7.76
N VAL A 44 15.99 -2.54 8.73
CA VAL A 44 16.90 -2.17 9.82
C VAL A 44 18.31 -2.56 9.37
N PRO A 45 19.16 -1.62 8.95
CA PRO A 45 20.55 -1.95 8.64
C PRO A 45 21.29 -2.37 9.91
N SER A 46 22.42 -3.05 9.73
CA SER A 46 23.35 -3.30 10.84
C SER A 46 23.75 -1.96 11.44
N HIS A 47 23.78 -1.90 12.76
CA HIS A 47 24.01 -0.68 13.50
C HIS A 47 24.74 -0.96 14.80
N ARG A 48 25.39 0.08 15.29
CA ARG A 48 26.09 0.10 16.58
C ARG A 48 25.88 1.45 17.27
N CYS A 49 26.15 1.51 18.56
CA CYS A 49 26.18 2.79 19.26
C CYS A 49 27.24 3.72 18.64
N TRP A 50 26.95 5.02 18.65
CA TRP A 50 27.94 6.05 18.39
C TRP A 50 28.94 6.12 19.54
N VAL A 51 30.23 6.21 19.18
CA VAL A 51 31.35 6.22 20.12
C VAL A 51 32.20 7.46 19.86
N SER A 52 32.28 8.36 20.84
CA SER A 52 32.98 9.65 20.69
C SER A 52 34.45 9.52 20.29
N LEU A 53 35.18 8.52 20.81
CA LEU A 53 36.59 8.30 20.46
C LEU A 53 36.81 7.87 19.00
N LEU A 54 35.80 7.26 18.37
CA LEU A 54 35.91 6.72 17.02
C LEU A 54 35.22 7.62 15.99
N ASP A 55 34.02 8.09 16.32
CA ASP A 55 33.08 8.69 15.39
C ASP A 55 33.08 10.23 15.45
N ASN A 56 33.76 10.82 16.44
CA ASN A 56 33.96 12.28 16.48
C ASN A 56 35.25 12.67 15.75
N ASN A 57 35.12 13.37 14.63
CA ASN A 57 36.24 13.84 13.81
C ASN A 57 37.26 14.71 14.59
N THR A 58 36.83 15.41 15.64
CA THR A 58 37.74 16.20 16.49
C THR A 58 38.49 15.35 17.52
N ALA A 59 37.91 14.23 17.99
CA ALA A 59 38.55 13.32 18.92
C ALA A 59 39.65 12.48 18.24
N GLN A 60 39.49 12.14 16.97
CA GLN A 60 40.51 11.43 16.18
C GLN A 60 41.85 12.17 16.11
N VAL A 61 41.86 13.50 16.26
CA VAL A 61 43.09 14.32 16.29
C VAL A 61 43.88 14.13 17.59
N SER A 62 43.20 13.77 18.69
CA SER A 62 43.78 13.57 20.02
C SER A 62 44.11 12.10 20.36
N VAL A 63 43.60 11.16 19.56
CA VAL A 63 43.92 9.74 19.70
C VAL A 63 45.27 9.48 19.04
N PRO A 64 46.22 8.80 19.71
CA PRO A 64 47.46 8.38 19.06
C PRO A 64 47.11 7.58 17.80
N LYS A 65 47.67 7.94 16.63
CA LYS A 65 47.52 7.28 15.31
C LYS A 65 47.80 5.76 15.28
N VAL A 66 48.07 5.15 16.41
CA VAL A 66 48.55 3.78 16.61
C VAL A 66 47.42 2.81 16.98
N LEU A 67 46.24 3.26 17.41
CA LEU A 67 45.13 2.35 17.72
C LEU A 67 44.25 2.07 16.50
N ASP A 68 44.10 0.78 16.20
CA ASP A 68 43.21 0.27 15.16
C ASP A 68 41.73 0.53 15.53
N PRO A 69 40.86 0.93 14.58
CA PRO A 69 39.44 1.15 14.83
C PRO A 69 38.73 -0.03 15.51
N GLY A 70 39.13 -1.27 15.17
CA GLY A 70 38.59 -2.48 15.79
C GLY A 70 38.85 -2.54 17.29
N THR A 71 40.02 -2.08 17.73
CA THR A 71 40.39 -2.03 19.14
C THR A 71 39.56 -1.01 19.93
N LEU A 72 39.32 0.17 19.33
CA LEU A 72 38.47 1.20 19.92
C LEU A 72 37.00 0.74 20.05
N LEU A 73 36.52 -0.06 19.10
CA LEU A 73 35.23 -0.72 19.18
C LEU A 73 35.17 -1.72 20.34
N THR A 74 36.16 -2.59 20.49
CA THR A 74 36.19 -3.61 21.55
C THR A 74 36.16 -3.00 22.95
N ILE A 75 36.89 -1.91 23.18
CA ILE A 75 36.91 -1.25 24.50
C ILE A 75 35.64 -0.44 24.79
N SER A 76 34.88 -0.06 23.76
CA SER A 76 33.76 0.88 23.88
C SER A 76 32.39 0.19 23.82
N ILE A 77 32.30 -0.95 23.13
CA ILE A 77 31.05 -1.70 22.94
C ILE A 77 31.27 -3.15 23.39
N PRO A 78 30.42 -3.69 24.28
CA PRO A 78 30.50 -5.09 24.68
C PRO A 78 30.23 -6.02 23.49
N PRO A 79 30.77 -7.26 23.48
CA PRO A 79 30.40 -8.25 22.50
C PRO A 79 28.93 -8.65 22.69
N GLY A 80 28.18 -8.62 21.59
CA GLY A 80 26.84 -9.15 21.46
C GLY A 80 26.83 -10.62 21.01
N PRO A 81 25.68 -11.15 20.59
CA PRO A 81 25.59 -12.50 20.06
C PRO A 81 26.52 -12.64 18.83
N ASN A 82 27.26 -13.75 18.76
CA ASN A 82 28.24 -14.09 17.71
C ASN A 82 29.55 -13.26 17.71
N ASN A 83 29.97 -12.68 18.84
CA ASN A 83 31.16 -11.82 18.96
C ASN A 83 31.12 -10.53 18.11
N GLU A 84 29.98 -10.18 17.54
CA GLU A 84 29.75 -8.87 16.93
C GLU A 84 29.55 -7.79 18.01
N PRO A 85 29.83 -6.51 17.74
CA PRO A 85 29.52 -5.43 18.69
C PRO A 85 28.03 -5.42 19.07
N HIS A 86 27.72 -5.28 20.36
CA HIS A 86 26.36 -5.18 20.85
C HIS A 86 25.65 -3.96 20.24
N ARG A 87 24.44 -4.17 19.73
CA ARG A 87 23.75 -3.17 18.87
C ARG A 87 23.08 -2.04 19.65
N CYS A 88 22.70 -2.30 20.89
CA CYS A 88 21.84 -1.42 21.69
C CYS A 88 22.42 -0.91 23.00
N ARG A 89 23.66 -1.32 23.33
CA ARG A 89 24.31 -0.95 24.58
C ARG A 89 25.79 -0.71 24.32
N ARG A 90 26.36 0.21 25.09
CA ARG A 90 27.78 0.52 25.12
C ARG A 90 28.29 0.50 26.55
N PHE A 91 29.61 0.46 26.73
CA PHE A 91 30.18 0.67 28.06
C PHE A 91 30.04 2.13 28.48
N ARG A 92 29.72 2.36 29.76
CA ARG A 92 29.62 3.71 30.33
C ARG A 92 30.96 4.45 30.30
N GLN A 93 32.05 3.70 30.42
CA GLN A 93 33.43 4.18 30.27
C GLN A 93 34.23 3.19 29.42
N PRO A 94 35.19 3.65 28.59
CA PRO A 94 36.00 2.76 27.77
C PRO A 94 36.78 1.78 28.65
N GLN A 95 36.59 0.50 28.41
CA GLN A 95 37.20 -0.58 29.18
C GLN A 95 38.59 -0.90 28.64
N TRP A 96 39.57 -0.02 28.88
CA TRP A 96 40.96 -0.21 28.45
C TRP A 96 41.59 -1.53 28.95
N GLN A 97 41.05 -2.10 30.02
CA GLN A 97 41.46 -3.39 30.57
C GLN A 97 41.29 -4.55 29.57
N LEU A 98 40.36 -4.43 28.61
CA LEU A 98 40.12 -5.41 27.55
C LEU A 98 41.31 -5.62 26.60
N LEU A 99 42.25 -4.68 26.56
CA LEU A 99 43.48 -4.79 25.77
C LEU A 99 44.51 -5.73 26.41
N ASN A 100 44.38 -6.03 27.71
CA ASN A 100 45.34 -6.85 28.43
C ASN A 100 45.01 -8.33 28.22
N THR A 101 45.94 -9.06 27.59
CA THR A 101 45.82 -10.48 27.21
C THR A 101 45.60 -11.46 28.39
N ASN A 102 45.84 -11.01 29.63
CA ASN A 102 45.74 -11.85 30.83
C ASN A 102 44.36 -11.80 31.51
N THR A 103 43.42 -11.01 30.99
CA THR A 103 42.04 -10.95 31.49
C THR A 103 41.14 -11.78 30.58
N THR A 104 40.85 -13.02 30.99
CA THR A 104 39.75 -13.82 30.41
C THR A 104 38.47 -13.00 30.50
N ALA A 105 37.78 -12.83 29.36
CA ALA A 105 36.54 -12.06 29.20
C ALA A 105 35.65 -12.18 30.45
N THR A 106 35.75 -11.20 31.34
CA THR A 106 34.97 -11.15 32.57
C THR A 106 33.51 -11.02 32.17
N ASN A 107 32.62 -11.74 32.87
CA ASN A 107 31.19 -11.45 32.84
C ASN A 107 31.02 -9.96 33.16
N TRP A 108 30.80 -9.13 32.13
CA TRP A 108 30.53 -7.71 32.30
C TRP A 108 29.21 -7.60 33.06
N SER A 109 29.22 -6.89 34.18
CA SER A 109 27.97 -6.61 34.87
C SER A 109 27.10 -5.69 34.01
N GLU A 110 25.78 -5.89 33.99
CA GLU A 110 24.88 -4.96 33.29
C GLU A 110 25.06 -3.51 33.76
N ALA A 111 25.49 -3.34 35.03
CA ALA A 111 25.82 -2.05 35.62
C ALA A 111 26.99 -1.31 34.95
N ALA A 112 27.86 -2.00 34.20
CA ALA A 112 28.94 -1.38 33.43
C ALA A 112 28.48 -0.87 32.04
N THR A 113 27.25 -1.22 31.63
CA THR A 113 26.68 -0.87 30.32
C THR A 113 25.57 0.17 30.44
N GLU A 114 25.41 0.98 29.41
CA GLU A 114 24.33 1.94 29.26
C GLU A 114 23.71 1.86 27.85
N PRO A 115 22.45 2.29 27.64
CA PRO A 115 21.89 2.42 26.30
C PRO A 115 22.69 3.43 25.45
N CYS A 116 22.56 3.37 24.13
CA CYS A 116 23.23 4.33 23.24
C CYS A 116 22.59 5.73 23.41
N LEU A 117 23.20 6.61 24.21
CA LEU A 117 22.68 7.97 24.47
C LEU A 117 23.05 8.98 23.37
N ASP A 118 24.20 8.78 22.73
CA ASP A 118 24.76 9.72 21.74
C ASP A 118 24.37 9.36 20.30
N GLY A 119 23.36 8.51 20.12
CA GLY A 119 22.88 8.06 18.81
C GLY A 119 23.55 6.79 18.28
N TRP A 120 23.37 6.54 16.99
CA TRP A 120 23.75 5.30 16.31
C TRP A 120 24.56 5.56 15.04
N VAL A 121 25.39 4.58 14.69
CA VAL A 121 26.07 4.52 13.39
C VAL A 121 25.52 3.32 12.63
N TYR A 122 24.97 3.60 11.44
CA TYR A 122 24.34 2.62 10.56
C TYR A 122 25.27 2.21 9.42
N ASP A 123 25.19 0.95 8.99
CA ASP A 123 25.81 0.51 7.74
C ASP A 123 24.96 0.92 6.53
N HIS A 124 25.56 1.71 5.65
CA HIS A 124 24.94 2.23 4.44
C HIS A 124 25.32 1.46 3.17
N SER A 125 26.02 0.31 3.30
CA SER A 125 26.45 -0.53 2.17
C SER A 125 25.29 -1.00 1.29
N THR A 126 24.16 -1.36 1.91
CA THR A 126 22.99 -1.91 1.24
C THR A 126 21.92 -0.85 0.97
N PHE A 127 21.62 0.00 1.96
CA PHE A 127 20.64 1.09 1.85
C PHE A 127 21.27 2.42 2.21
N THR A 128 21.10 3.45 1.38
CA THR A 128 21.65 4.78 1.67
C THR A 128 20.88 5.47 2.79
N SER A 129 19.56 5.29 2.83
CA SER A 129 18.72 5.83 3.90
C SER A 129 17.46 4.98 4.03
N THR A 130 17.03 4.73 5.26
CA THR A 130 15.75 4.09 5.58
C THR A 130 14.96 4.93 6.58
N ILE A 131 13.68 4.63 6.74
CA ILE A 131 12.81 5.19 7.79
C ILE A 131 13.44 4.95 9.17
N VAL A 132 14.06 3.77 9.35
CA VAL A 132 14.72 3.40 10.60
C VAL A 132 15.92 4.29 10.87
N THR A 133 16.77 4.56 9.87
CA THR A 133 17.96 5.42 10.04
C THR A 133 17.63 6.91 10.15
N LYS A 134 16.45 7.35 9.71
CA LYS A 134 16.04 8.76 9.79
C LYS A 134 15.53 9.15 11.18
N TRP A 135 14.81 8.24 11.83
CA TRP A 135 14.16 8.49 13.13
C TRP A 135 14.67 7.56 14.22
N ASP A 136 15.81 6.92 14.00
CA ASP A 136 16.49 6.01 14.92
C ASP A 136 15.56 4.99 15.59
N LEU A 137 14.82 4.24 14.77
CA LEU A 137 13.79 3.29 15.21
C LEU A 137 14.37 1.92 15.63
N VAL A 138 15.41 1.94 16.46
CA VAL A 138 16.15 0.75 16.92
C VAL A 138 16.15 0.66 18.45
N CYS A 139 16.38 -0.55 18.99
CA CYS A 139 16.49 -0.77 20.43
C CYS A 139 15.20 -0.37 21.18
N ASP A 140 15.23 0.64 22.05
CA ASP A 140 14.05 1.05 22.84
C ASP A 140 12.88 1.54 21.95
N SER A 141 13.19 2.09 20.78
CA SER A 141 12.21 2.57 19.79
C SER A 141 11.85 1.51 18.73
N GLN A 142 12.37 0.28 18.83
CA GLN A 142 12.09 -0.84 17.91
C GLN A 142 10.60 -1.10 17.72
N ALA A 143 9.79 -0.94 18.77
CA ALA A 143 8.36 -1.19 18.75
C ALA A 143 7.57 -0.21 17.86
N LEU A 144 8.16 0.94 17.52
CA LEU A 144 7.52 1.94 16.67
C LEU A 144 7.38 1.48 15.21
N LYS A 145 8.32 0.68 14.70
CA LYS A 145 8.24 0.11 13.35
C LYS A 145 6.98 -0.77 13.14
N PRO A 146 6.73 -1.83 13.94
CA PRO A 146 5.51 -2.63 13.79
C PRO A 146 4.25 -1.83 14.14
N MET A 147 4.35 -0.80 14.99
CA MET A 147 3.24 0.12 15.24
C MET A 147 2.86 0.93 13.98
N ALA A 148 3.82 1.41 13.19
CA ALA A 148 3.54 2.07 11.92
C ALA A 148 2.81 1.15 10.94
N GLN A 149 3.26 -0.11 10.84
CA GLN A 149 2.58 -1.12 10.03
C GLN A 149 1.14 -1.38 10.53
N PHE A 150 0.93 -1.48 11.85
CA PHE A 150 -0.41 -1.63 12.41
C PHE A 150 -1.31 -0.42 12.09
N ILE A 151 -0.80 0.80 12.21
CA ILE A 151 -1.51 2.03 11.83
C ILE A 151 -1.87 2.00 10.35
N TYR A 152 -0.96 1.55 9.48
CA TYR A 152 -1.23 1.38 8.05
C TYR A 152 -2.37 0.37 7.80
N LEU A 153 -2.34 -0.80 8.46
CA LEU A 153 -3.43 -1.79 8.36
C LEU A 153 -4.77 -1.25 8.88
N ALA A 154 -4.76 -0.49 9.97
CA ALA A 154 -5.96 0.18 10.50
C ALA A 154 -6.53 1.20 9.48
N GLY A 155 -5.65 1.91 8.77
CA GLY A 155 -6.05 2.79 7.67
C GLY A 155 -6.74 2.03 6.53
N MET A 156 -6.25 0.85 6.16
CA MET A 156 -6.93 0.01 5.17
C MET A 156 -8.35 -0.39 5.60
N LEU A 157 -8.53 -0.75 6.88
CA LEU A 157 -9.85 -1.10 7.43
C LEU A 157 -10.82 0.09 7.39
N VAL A 158 -10.37 1.26 7.82
CA VAL A 158 -11.16 2.50 7.77
C VAL A 158 -11.47 2.88 6.32
N GLY A 159 -10.49 2.74 5.43
CA GLY A 159 -10.64 2.93 4.00
C GLY A 159 -11.77 2.08 3.42
N ALA A 160 -11.78 0.77 3.71
CA ALA A 160 -12.83 -0.13 3.24
C ALA A 160 -14.23 0.31 3.71
N ALA A 161 -14.35 0.69 4.98
CA ALA A 161 -15.61 1.13 5.58
C ALA A 161 -16.13 2.46 5.01
N VAL A 162 -15.24 3.37 4.61
CA VAL A 162 -15.60 4.69 4.05
C VAL A 162 -15.84 4.60 2.54
N TYR A 163 -14.92 3.97 1.80
CA TYR A 163 -14.93 3.98 0.35
C TYR A 163 -15.98 3.06 -0.28
N GLY A 164 -16.42 2.01 0.42
CA GLY A 164 -17.53 1.17 -0.02
C GLY A 164 -18.83 1.97 -0.18
N PRO A 165 -19.42 2.49 0.91
CA PRO A 165 -20.64 3.30 0.85
C PRO A 165 -20.48 4.57 0.00
N ALA A 166 -19.29 5.18 0.00
CA ALA A 166 -19.02 6.34 -0.85
C ALA A 166 -19.11 5.99 -2.33
N SER A 167 -18.58 4.82 -2.75
CA SER A 167 -18.67 4.35 -4.14
C SER A 167 -20.12 4.15 -4.59
N ASP A 168 -20.94 3.57 -3.72
CA ASP A 168 -22.35 3.31 -4.03
C ASP A 168 -23.16 4.60 -4.09
N ARG A 169 -22.81 5.62 -3.30
CA ARG A 169 -23.52 6.91 -3.29
C ARG A 169 -23.07 7.87 -4.40
N PHE A 170 -21.77 8.02 -4.61
CA PHE A 170 -21.21 9.05 -5.50
C PHE A 170 -20.82 8.55 -6.88
N GLY A 171 -20.65 7.23 -7.06
CA GLY A 171 -20.24 6.61 -8.31
C GLY A 171 -18.81 6.10 -8.25
N ARG A 172 -18.52 5.11 -9.08
CA ARG A 172 -17.32 4.27 -8.99
C ARG A 172 -16.15 5.06 -9.58
N LYS A 173 -16.37 5.72 -10.72
CA LYS A 173 -15.37 6.57 -11.40
C LYS A 173 -14.97 7.78 -10.55
N LEU A 174 -15.94 8.48 -9.96
CA LEU A 174 -15.67 9.69 -9.17
C LEU A 174 -14.82 9.35 -7.95
N VAL A 175 -15.22 8.32 -7.19
CA VAL A 175 -14.49 7.87 -6.01
C VAL A 175 -13.11 7.35 -6.37
N LEU A 176 -12.98 6.59 -7.46
CA LEU A 176 -11.70 6.11 -7.97
C LEU A 176 -10.75 7.26 -8.32
N THR A 177 -11.25 8.26 -9.04
CA THR A 177 -10.48 9.45 -9.45
C THR A 177 -9.98 10.22 -8.23
N TRP A 178 -10.86 10.45 -7.24
CA TRP A 178 -10.46 11.15 -6.02
C TRP A 178 -9.47 10.35 -5.18
N SER A 179 -9.63 9.03 -5.13
CA SER A 179 -8.70 8.13 -4.44
C SER A 179 -7.30 8.17 -5.07
N TYR A 180 -7.19 8.20 -6.41
CA TYR A 180 -5.90 8.38 -7.08
C TYR A 180 -5.22 9.70 -6.72
N LEU A 181 -5.98 10.80 -6.68
CA LEU A 181 -5.44 12.10 -6.28
C LEU A 181 -4.93 12.08 -4.85
N GLN A 182 -5.74 11.57 -3.92
CA GLN A 182 -5.34 11.44 -2.52
C GLN A 182 -4.09 10.58 -2.38
N MET A 183 -4.04 9.43 -3.04
CA MET A 183 -2.88 8.54 -3.00
C MET A 183 -1.62 9.24 -3.53
N ALA A 184 -1.71 9.99 -4.63
CA ALA A 184 -0.59 10.73 -5.20
C ALA A 184 -0.07 11.84 -4.26
N VAL A 185 -0.98 12.64 -3.70
CA VAL A 185 -0.65 13.75 -2.78
C VAL A 185 -0.11 13.23 -1.44
N LEU A 186 -0.75 12.21 -0.86
CA LEU A 186 -0.34 11.66 0.44
C LEU A 186 0.98 10.90 0.32
N SER A 187 1.21 10.18 -0.78
CA SER A 187 2.47 9.49 -1.01
C SER A 187 3.64 10.47 -1.20
N THR A 188 3.46 11.54 -1.98
CA THR A 188 4.47 12.61 -2.10
C THR A 188 4.71 13.31 -0.78
N ALA A 189 3.66 13.65 -0.03
CA ALA A 189 3.80 14.24 1.30
C ALA A 189 4.56 13.32 2.29
N THR A 190 4.36 12.00 2.19
CA THR A 190 5.04 11.01 3.05
C THR A 190 6.56 11.04 2.85
N ALA A 191 7.03 11.26 1.61
CA ALA A 191 8.47 11.38 1.32
C ALA A 191 9.12 12.60 2.03
N PHE A 192 8.34 13.65 2.30
CA PHE A 192 8.82 14.87 2.97
C PHE A 192 8.43 14.93 4.44
N ALA A 193 7.97 13.82 5.04
CA ALA A 193 7.56 13.81 6.44
C ALA A 193 8.72 14.25 7.36
N PRO A 194 8.54 15.28 8.21
CA PRO A 194 9.58 15.77 9.09
C PRO A 194 9.76 14.88 10.33
N THR A 195 8.65 14.36 10.87
CA THR A 195 8.62 13.57 12.10
C THR A 195 7.90 12.24 11.90
N PHE A 196 8.26 11.25 12.72
CA PHE A 196 7.69 9.91 12.66
C PHE A 196 6.15 9.87 12.84
N PRO A 197 5.53 10.63 13.78
CA PRO A 197 4.06 10.64 13.90
C PRO A 197 3.35 11.21 12.65
N VAL A 198 3.92 12.24 12.02
CA VAL A 198 3.39 12.79 10.77
C VAL A 198 3.49 11.76 9.65
N TYR A 199 4.62 11.04 9.57
CA TYR A 199 4.77 9.91 8.65
C TYR A 199 3.69 8.84 8.87
N CYS A 200 3.42 8.43 10.11
CA CYS A 200 2.38 7.46 10.44
C CYS A 200 0.97 7.94 10.04
N LEU A 201 0.64 9.21 10.29
CA LEU A 201 -0.64 9.80 9.89
C LEU A 201 -0.80 9.82 8.36
N LEU A 202 0.23 10.24 7.63
CA LEU A 202 0.20 10.27 6.17
C LEU A 202 0.07 8.85 5.59
N ARG A 203 0.77 7.87 6.18
CA ARG A 203 0.64 6.45 5.82
C ARG A 203 -0.74 5.89 6.11
N PHE A 204 -1.36 6.25 7.23
CA PHE A 204 -2.74 5.88 7.54
C PHE A 204 -3.70 6.37 6.46
N LEU A 205 -3.62 7.66 6.11
CA LEU A 205 -4.48 8.26 5.08
C LEU A 205 -4.20 7.67 3.69
N LEU A 206 -2.94 7.40 3.37
CA LEU A 206 -2.53 6.75 2.12
C LEU A 206 -3.14 5.35 2.02
N ALA A 207 -3.13 4.58 3.11
CA ALA A 207 -3.74 3.26 3.19
C ALA A 207 -5.25 3.30 2.95
N CYS A 208 -5.94 4.32 3.51
CA CYS A 208 -7.36 4.53 3.24
C CYS A 208 -7.62 4.73 1.74
N ALA A 209 -6.85 5.62 1.09
CA ALA A 209 -6.98 5.93 -0.33
C ALA A 209 -6.65 4.72 -1.23
N LEU A 210 -5.62 3.95 -0.86
CA LEU A 210 -5.22 2.73 -1.56
C LEU A 210 -6.38 1.72 -1.64
N VAL A 211 -7.04 1.44 -0.51
CA VAL A 211 -8.19 0.53 -0.49
C VAL A 211 -9.34 1.07 -1.34
N GLY A 212 -9.56 2.38 -1.31
CA GLY A 212 -10.49 3.05 -2.21
C GLY A 212 -10.19 2.75 -3.68
N VAL A 213 -8.93 2.87 -4.11
CA VAL A 213 -8.52 2.51 -5.47
C VAL A 213 -8.75 1.03 -5.76
N MET A 214 -8.32 0.13 -4.88
CA MET A 214 -8.42 -1.32 -5.10
C MET A 214 -9.89 -1.78 -5.21
N MET A 215 -10.74 -1.37 -4.27
CA MET A 215 -12.17 -1.74 -4.27
C MET A 215 -12.89 -1.19 -5.50
N ASN A 216 -12.72 0.10 -5.81
CA ASN A 216 -13.43 0.72 -6.92
C ASN A 216 -12.96 0.17 -8.27
N THR A 217 -11.67 -0.13 -8.41
CA THR A 217 -11.13 -0.73 -9.63
C THR A 217 -11.69 -2.14 -9.84
N ALA A 218 -11.70 -2.98 -8.78
CA ALA A 218 -12.27 -4.32 -8.85
C ALA A 218 -13.78 -4.28 -9.18
N THR A 219 -14.55 -3.41 -8.52
CA THR A 219 -15.98 -3.26 -8.80
C THR A 219 -16.25 -2.79 -10.23
N LEU A 220 -15.53 -1.77 -10.71
CA LEU A 220 -15.71 -1.26 -12.07
C LEU A 220 -15.38 -2.33 -13.12
N LEU A 221 -14.38 -3.15 -12.83
CA LEU A 221 -13.98 -4.27 -13.67
C LEU A 221 -15.04 -5.38 -13.71
N ILE A 222 -15.61 -5.75 -12.56
CA ILE A 222 -16.73 -6.71 -12.43
C ILE A 222 -17.98 -6.23 -13.16
N GLU A 223 -18.29 -4.93 -13.07
CA GLU A 223 -19.53 -4.35 -13.58
C GLU A 223 -19.51 -4.13 -15.09
N TRP A 224 -18.34 -4.04 -15.73
CA TRP A 224 -18.23 -3.96 -17.19
C TRP A 224 -17.96 -5.30 -17.88
N THR A 225 -17.75 -6.36 -17.10
CA THR A 225 -17.40 -7.70 -17.63
C THR A 225 -18.59 -8.65 -17.52
N SER A 226 -18.85 -9.41 -18.59
CA SER A 226 -19.88 -10.46 -18.57
C SER A 226 -19.55 -11.57 -17.57
N ALA A 227 -20.57 -12.33 -17.17
CA ALA A 227 -20.41 -13.41 -16.18
C ALA A 227 -19.37 -14.46 -16.60
N GLN A 228 -19.27 -14.75 -17.91
CA GLN A 228 -18.35 -15.75 -18.46
C GLN A 228 -16.88 -15.29 -18.42
N ALA A 229 -16.62 -14.01 -18.67
CA ALA A 229 -15.27 -13.43 -18.65
C ALA A 229 -14.79 -13.00 -17.26
N ARG A 230 -15.71 -12.87 -16.30
CA ARG A 230 -15.41 -12.31 -14.98
C ARG A 230 -14.26 -13.03 -14.28
N VAL A 231 -14.20 -14.36 -14.34
CA VAL A 231 -13.12 -15.14 -13.72
C VAL A 231 -11.78 -14.79 -14.35
N LEU A 232 -11.68 -14.80 -15.68
CA LEU A 232 -10.44 -14.46 -16.39
C LEU A 232 -9.95 -13.06 -16.04
N VAL A 233 -10.86 -12.08 -16.06
CA VAL A 233 -10.54 -10.67 -15.80
C VAL A 233 -10.10 -10.45 -14.35
N MET A 234 -10.74 -11.10 -13.37
CA MET A 234 -10.31 -11.08 -11.97
C MET A 234 -8.95 -11.76 -11.78
N THR A 235 -8.67 -12.84 -12.51
CA THR A 235 -7.35 -13.48 -12.49
C THR A 235 -6.28 -12.55 -13.07
N LEU A 236 -6.55 -11.85 -14.18
CA LEU A 236 -5.62 -10.85 -14.72
C LEU A 236 -5.37 -9.70 -13.73
N ASN A 237 -6.41 -9.27 -13.02
CA ASN A 237 -6.31 -8.28 -11.96
C ASN A 237 -5.37 -8.75 -10.82
N ALA A 238 -5.53 -10.00 -10.38
CA ALA A 238 -4.68 -10.61 -9.36
C ALA A 238 -3.23 -10.81 -9.85
N LEU A 239 -3.03 -11.22 -11.10
CA LEU A 239 -1.69 -11.30 -11.69
C LEU A 239 -1.02 -9.93 -11.76
N GLY A 240 -1.77 -8.89 -12.12
CA GLY A 240 -1.30 -7.51 -12.05
C GLY A 240 -0.83 -7.14 -10.65
N PHE A 241 -1.57 -7.54 -9.62
CA PHE A 241 -1.14 -7.33 -8.24
C PHE A 241 0.24 -7.94 -7.96
N SER A 242 0.44 -9.21 -8.32
CA SER A 242 1.73 -9.92 -8.17
C SER A 242 2.87 -9.29 -8.98
N PHE A 243 2.61 -8.89 -10.23
CA PHE A 243 3.62 -8.22 -11.06
C PHE A 243 4.08 -6.90 -10.43
N GLY A 244 3.16 -6.12 -9.85
CA GLY A 244 3.52 -4.89 -9.16
C GLY A 244 4.41 -5.12 -7.92
N GLN A 245 4.25 -6.25 -7.21
CA GLN A 245 5.15 -6.63 -6.11
C GLN A 245 6.58 -6.95 -6.59
N VAL A 246 6.71 -7.63 -7.72
CA VAL A 246 8.02 -7.89 -8.35
C VAL A 246 8.63 -6.57 -8.81
N LEU A 247 7.81 -5.69 -9.37
CA LEU A 247 8.25 -4.43 -9.93
C LEU A 247 8.78 -3.46 -8.86
N VAL A 248 8.12 -3.33 -7.70
CA VAL A 248 8.66 -2.55 -6.58
C VAL A 248 9.99 -3.10 -6.07
N THR A 249 10.16 -4.42 -6.08
CA THR A 249 11.43 -5.06 -5.69
C THR A 249 12.55 -4.66 -6.65
N ALA A 250 12.28 -4.67 -7.96
CA ALA A 250 13.24 -4.22 -8.97
C ALA A 250 13.58 -2.73 -8.83
N VAL A 251 12.59 -1.87 -8.56
CA VAL A 251 12.81 -0.43 -8.35
C VAL A 251 13.61 -0.19 -7.07
N ALA A 252 13.30 -0.89 -5.97
CA ALA A 252 14.01 -0.77 -4.70
C ALA A 252 15.47 -1.26 -4.77
N TYR A 253 15.77 -2.20 -5.67
CA TYR A 253 17.15 -2.62 -5.93
C TYR A 253 17.99 -1.48 -6.54
N GLY A 254 17.39 -0.72 -7.47
CA GLY A 254 18.04 0.42 -8.12
C GLY A 254 18.07 1.69 -7.27
N VAL A 255 17.02 1.93 -6.48
CA VAL A 255 16.85 3.16 -5.69
C VAL A 255 16.84 2.80 -4.21
N ARG A 256 17.98 3.08 -3.56
CA ARG A 256 18.28 2.68 -2.18
C ARG A 256 17.96 3.76 -1.14
N ASP A 257 17.55 4.94 -1.59
CA ASP A 257 17.05 6.02 -0.73
C ASP A 257 15.54 5.94 -0.64
N TRP A 258 15.02 5.84 0.58
CA TRP A 258 13.59 5.65 0.80
C TRP A 258 12.72 6.84 0.37
N ASN A 259 13.22 8.08 0.46
CA ASN A 259 12.45 9.26 0.03
C ASN A 259 12.31 9.26 -1.49
N LEU A 260 13.42 9.00 -2.20
CA LEU A 260 13.42 8.90 -3.66
C LEU A 260 12.56 7.72 -4.14
N LEU A 261 12.63 6.59 -3.45
CA LEU A 261 11.79 5.43 -3.75
C LEU A 261 10.29 5.77 -3.62
N GLN A 262 9.90 6.47 -2.55
CA GLN A 262 8.52 6.93 -2.34
C GLN A 262 8.09 7.90 -3.45
N LEU A 263 8.95 8.86 -3.84
CA LEU A 263 8.65 9.81 -4.91
C LEU A 263 8.49 9.12 -6.27
N LEU A 264 9.38 8.18 -6.61
CA LEU A 264 9.29 7.43 -7.86
C LEU A 264 8.00 6.62 -7.96
N ILE A 265 7.55 6.00 -6.86
CA ILE A 265 6.30 5.23 -6.82
C ILE A 265 5.07 6.17 -6.83
N SER A 266 5.20 7.39 -6.30
CA SER A 266 4.13 8.39 -6.34
C SER A 266 3.87 8.97 -7.73
N ALA A 267 4.91 9.13 -8.57
CA ALA A 267 4.79 9.80 -9.87
C ALA A 267 3.77 9.14 -10.82
N PRO A 268 3.75 7.80 -10.99
CA PRO A 268 2.72 7.17 -11.81
C PRO A 268 1.29 7.31 -11.28
N SER A 269 1.12 7.60 -9.98
CA SER A 269 -0.21 7.81 -9.38
C SER A 269 -0.86 9.08 -9.92
N PHE A 270 -0.08 10.13 -10.20
CA PHE A 270 -0.56 11.34 -10.88
C PHE A 270 -1.00 11.06 -12.32
N LEU A 271 -0.27 10.20 -13.04
CA LEU A 271 -0.67 9.77 -14.38
C LEU A 271 -1.99 8.99 -14.33
N CYS A 272 -2.16 8.12 -13.33
CA CYS A 272 -3.42 7.39 -13.13
C CYS A 272 -4.59 8.32 -12.81
N PHE A 273 -4.36 9.40 -12.05
CA PHE A 273 -5.37 10.43 -11.78
C PHE A 273 -5.83 11.15 -13.06
N VAL A 274 -4.90 11.60 -13.91
CA VAL A 274 -5.25 12.24 -15.18
C VAL A 274 -5.97 11.25 -16.08
N TYR A 275 -5.49 10.01 -16.11
CA TYR A 275 -6.05 8.94 -16.91
C TYR A 275 -7.48 8.56 -16.51
N SER A 276 -7.80 8.56 -15.21
CA SER A 276 -9.10 8.11 -14.71
C SER A 276 -10.28 8.97 -15.19
N TRP A 277 -10.02 10.18 -15.68
CA TRP A 277 -11.06 11.03 -16.29
C TRP A 277 -11.64 10.45 -17.57
N TRP A 278 -10.87 9.64 -18.31
CA TRP A 278 -11.34 8.98 -19.54
C TRP A 278 -12.07 7.67 -19.26
N LEU A 279 -12.01 7.14 -18.04
CA LEU A 279 -12.73 5.92 -17.69
C LEU A 279 -14.25 6.14 -17.79
N PRO A 280 -15.01 5.18 -18.30
CA PRO A 280 -16.46 5.19 -18.27
C PRO A 280 -16.96 4.91 -16.85
N GLU A 281 -18.07 5.54 -16.46
CA GLU A 281 -18.76 5.21 -15.21
C GLU A 281 -19.42 3.83 -15.33
N SER A 282 -19.72 3.19 -14.20
CA SER A 282 -20.46 1.93 -14.22
C SER A 282 -21.88 2.09 -14.80
N ALA A 283 -22.16 1.35 -15.87
CA ALA A 283 -23.51 1.29 -16.42
C ALA A 283 -24.52 0.70 -15.42
N ARG A 284 -24.14 -0.33 -14.65
CA ARG A 284 -25.01 -0.91 -13.60
C ARG A 284 -25.38 0.15 -12.56
N TRP A 285 -24.41 0.92 -12.08
CA TRP A 285 -24.64 2.00 -11.12
C TRP A 285 -25.58 3.08 -11.63
N LEU A 286 -25.38 3.53 -12.87
CA LEU A 286 -26.18 4.58 -13.48
C LEU A 286 -27.65 4.16 -13.54
N LEU A 287 -27.90 2.90 -13.88
CA LEU A 287 -29.24 2.38 -13.98
C LEU A 287 -29.88 2.15 -12.59
N THR A 288 -29.16 1.58 -11.63
CA THR A 288 -29.70 1.36 -10.27
C THR A 288 -29.89 2.64 -9.46
N THR A 289 -29.19 3.72 -9.81
CA THR A 289 -29.38 5.06 -9.20
C THR A 289 -30.42 5.92 -9.91
N GLY A 290 -31.12 5.38 -10.92
CA GLY A 290 -32.18 6.08 -11.64
C GLY A 290 -31.69 7.05 -12.73
N ARG A 291 -30.40 7.10 -13.03
CA ARG A 291 -29.82 7.89 -14.13
C ARG A 291 -29.88 7.14 -15.45
N LEU A 292 -31.09 6.78 -15.86
CA LEU A 292 -31.36 5.88 -16.99
C LEU A 292 -30.83 6.41 -18.32
N GLU A 293 -30.99 7.69 -18.61
CA GLU A 293 -30.51 8.30 -19.86
C GLU A 293 -28.99 8.19 -20.02
N ARG A 294 -28.24 8.48 -18.94
CA ARG A 294 -26.78 8.37 -18.95
C ARG A 294 -26.33 6.92 -19.06
N GLY A 295 -27.01 6.01 -18.35
CA GLY A 295 -26.75 4.57 -18.44
C GLY A 295 -26.97 4.03 -19.85
N LEU A 296 -28.08 4.43 -20.50
CA LEU A 296 -28.38 4.07 -21.87
C LEU A 296 -27.32 4.61 -22.85
N HIS A 297 -26.93 5.88 -22.70
CA HIS A 297 -25.91 6.49 -23.54
C HIS A 297 -24.57 5.75 -23.46
N GLU A 298 -24.12 5.39 -22.25
CA GLU A 298 -22.89 4.62 -22.07
C GLU A 298 -23.01 3.21 -22.68
N LEU A 299 -24.14 2.52 -22.51
CA LEU A 299 -24.35 1.20 -23.13
C LEU A 299 -24.36 1.27 -24.67
N GLN A 300 -24.99 2.28 -25.25
CA GLN A 300 -24.99 2.54 -26.70
C GLN A 300 -23.58 2.85 -27.21
N ARG A 301 -22.82 3.65 -26.47
CA ARG A 301 -21.41 3.94 -26.78
C ARG A 301 -20.57 2.67 -26.78
N VAL A 302 -20.75 1.79 -25.79
CA VAL A 302 -20.06 0.50 -25.73
C VAL A 302 -20.48 -0.41 -26.88
N ALA A 303 -21.78 -0.46 -27.21
CA ALA A 303 -22.28 -1.22 -28.35
C ALA A 303 -21.65 -0.76 -29.67
N ALA A 304 -21.49 0.56 -29.83
CA ALA A 304 -20.83 1.14 -30.98
C ALA A 304 -19.34 0.76 -31.07
N ILE A 305 -18.60 0.80 -29.96
CA ILE A 305 -17.17 0.41 -29.91
C ILE A 305 -17.00 -1.09 -30.19
N ASN A 306 -17.96 -1.90 -29.75
CA ASN A 306 -17.98 -3.35 -29.97
C ASN A 306 -18.51 -3.75 -31.36
N GLY A 307 -18.89 -2.78 -32.21
CA GLY A 307 -19.42 -3.06 -33.55
C GLY A 307 -20.86 -3.57 -33.59
N LYS A 308 -21.58 -3.51 -32.46
CA LYS A 308 -22.99 -3.95 -32.31
C LYS A 308 -23.96 -2.75 -32.28
N ARG A 309 -23.78 -1.76 -33.16
CA ARG A 309 -24.62 -0.54 -33.17
C ARG A 309 -26.12 -0.84 -33.26
N THR A 310 -26.52 -1.79 -34.10
CA THR A 310 -27.92 -2.20 -34.26
C THR A 310 -28.54 -2.71 -32.96
N ALA A 311 -27.79 -3.49 -32.17
CA ALA A 311 -28.23 -3.95 -30.85
C ALA A 311 -28.25 -2.81 -29.81
N GLY A 312 -27.34 -1.83 -29.94
CA GLY A 312 -27.35 -0.61 -29.14
C GLY A 312 -28.58 0.26 -29.39
N ASP A 313 -28.97 0.43 -30.65
CA ASP A 313 -30.11 1.25 -31.06
C ASP A 313 -31.45 0.62 -30.64
N THR A 314 -31.50 -0.70 -30.48
CA THR A 314 -32.68 -1.41 -29.93
C THR A 314 -32.83 -1.27 -28.40
N LEU A 315 -31.80 -0.81 -27.70
CA LEU A 315 -31.91 -0.55 -26.27
C LEU A 315 -32.69 0.75 -26.06
N THR A 316 -33.86 0.63 -25.44
CA THR A 316 -34.67 1.76 -24.97
C THR A 316 -34.72 1.79 -23.46
N ILE A 317 -35.17 2.92 -22.89
CA ILE A 317 -35.35 3.08 -21.45
C ILE A 317 -36.31 2.01 -20.90
N ASP A 318 -37.35 1.65 -21.65
CA ASP A 318 -38.33 0.62 -21.25
C ASP A 318 -37.70 -0.77 -21.14
N VAL A 319 -36.83 -1.14 -22.09
CA VAL A 319 -36.07 -2.40 -22.04
C VAL A 319 -35.17 -2.43 -20.82
N LEU A 320 -34.49 -1.32 -20.50
CA LEU A 320 -33.64 -1.22 -19.32
C LEU A 320 -34.43 -1.35 -18.02
N LEU A 321 -35.57 -0.66 -17.91
CA LEU A 321 -36.46 -0.71 -16.75
C LEU A 321 -37.00 -2.12 -16.52
N SER A 322 -37.50 -2.77 -17.58
CA SER A 322 -38.01 -4.14 -17.50
C SER A 322 -36.92 -5.15 -17.07
N ALA A 323 -35.71 -5.01 -17.60
CA ALA A 323 -34.58 -5.88 -17.23
C ALA A 323 -34.09 -5.62 -15.79
N MET A 324 -34.17 -4.38 -15.30
CA MET A 324 -33.63 -4.00 -13.99
C MET A 324 -34.66 -3.92 -12.87
N GLN A 325 -35.93 -4.27 -13.12
CA GLN A 325 -37.03 -4.23 -12.15
C GLN A 325 -36.67 -4.90 -10.81
N GLU A 326 -36.07 -6.10 -10.85
CA GLU A 326 -35.63 -6.83 -9.65
C GLU A 326 -34.47 -6.13 -8.91
N ASP A 327 -33.43 -5.70 -9.65
CA ASP A 327 -32.28 -4.99 -9.07
C ASP A 327 -32.70 -3.63 -8.46
N LEU A 328 -33.69 -2.94 -9.06
CA LEU A 328 -34.26 -1.68 -8.59
C LEU A 328 -35.11 -1.85 -7.32
N SER A 329 -35.96 -2.89 -7.27
CA SER A 329 -36.79 -3.17 -6.08
C SER A 329 -35.96 -3.57 -4.86
N MET A 330 -34.86 -4.31 -5.06
CA MET A 330 -33.91 -4.64 -3.99
C MET A 330 -33.21 -3.41 -3.41
N ASN A 331 -32.90 -2.40 -4.25
CA ASN A 331 -32.24 -1.17 -3.83
C ASN A 331 -33.14 -0.19 -3.06
N GLN A 332 -34.47 -0.36 -3.12
CA GLN A 332 -35.43 0.49 -2.38
C GLN A 332 -35.60 0.07 -0.92
N ALA A 333 -35.17 -1.14 -0.54
CA ALA A 333 -35.13 -1.56 0.86
C ALA A 333 -33.96 -0.88 1.59
N PRO A 334 -34.14 -0.29 2.79
CA PRO A 334 -33.04 0.29 3.54
C PRO A 334 -32.04 -0.80 3.93
N SER A 335 -30.93 -0.87 3.21
CA SER A 335 -29.84 -1.82 3.46
C SER A 335 -28.98 -1.32 4.61
N SER A 336 -29.41 -1.60 5.85
CA SER A 336 -28.55 -1.46 7.02
C SER A 336 -27.54 -2.61 7.05
N LEU A 337 -26.28 -2.36 7.41
CA LEU A 337 -25.28 -3.41 7.65
C LEU A 337 -25.78 -4.51 8.61
N GLY A 338 -26.69 -4.18 9.52
CA GLY A 338 -27.33 -5.15 10.41
C GLY A 338 -28.23 -6.16 9.69
N SER A 339 -28.81 -5.82 8.54
CA SER A 339 -29.70 -6.73 7.79
C SER A 339 -28.95 -7.93 7.22
N LEU A 340 -27.65 -7.78 6.91
CA LEU A 340 -26.75 -8.87 6.49
C LEU A 340 -26.59 -9.94 7.57
N LEU A 341 -26.61 -9.54 8.85
CA LEU A 341 -26.46 -10.46 9.98
C LEU A 341 -27.80 -11.05 10.45
N HIS A 342 -28.90 -10.33 10.22
CA HIS A 342 -30.24 -10.77 10.60
C HIS A 342 -30.86 -11.79 9.64
N THR A 343 -30.51 -11.74 8.36
CA THR A 343 -31.03 -12.69 7.37
C THR A 343 -30.13 -13.94 7.30
N PRO A 344 -30.66 -15.15 7.57
CA PRO A 344 -29.82 -16.35 7.77
C PRO A 344 -29.03 -16.75 6.52
N GLU A 345 -29.61 -16.58 5.33
CA GLU A 345 -28.91 -16.86 4.07
C GLU A 345 -27.77 -15.89 3.78
N LEU A 346 -28.00 -14.58 3.96
CA LEU A 346 -26.95 -13.58 3.76
C LEU A 346 -25.87 -13.69 4.84
N ARG A 347 -26.23 -14.03 6.08
CA ARG A 347 -25.29 -14.29 7.16
C ARG A 347 -24.38 -15.48 6.84
N LEU A 348 -24.93 -16.58 6.34
CA LEU A 348 -24.14 -17.75 5.94
C LEU A 348 -23.19 -17.40 4.80
N ARG A 349 -23.68 -16.70 3.76
CA ARG A 349 -22.84 -16.25 2.62
C ARG A 349 -21.75 -15.28 3.08
N THR A 350 -22.06 -14.36 3.98
CA THR A 350 -21.09 -13.43 4.55
C THR A 350 -20.02 -14.19 5.33
N CYS A 351 -20.42 -15.11 6.21
CA CYS A 351 -19.50 -15.94 7.00
C CYS A 351 -18.57 -16.78 6.11
N LEU A 352 -19.12 -17.45 5.09
CA LEU A 352 -18.33 -18.20 4.12
C LEU A 352 -17.37 -17.29 3.36
N SER A 353 -17.83 -16.11 2.92
CA SER A 353 -16.96 -15.15 2.22
C SER A 353 -15.82 -14.63 3.09
N THR A 354 -16.06 -14.44 4.40
CA THR A 354 -15.01 -14.03 5.36
C THR A 354 -14.07 -15.16 5.75
N LEU A 355 -14.47 -16.43 5.60
CA LEU A 355 -13.63 -17.61 5.85
C LEU A 355 -12.78 -18.00 4.64
N CYS A 356 -13.26 -17.70 3.42
CA CYS A 356 -12.54 -17.97 2.18
C CYS A 356 -11.54 -16.87 1.80
N TRP A 357 -11.71 -15.65 2.34
CA TRP A 357 -10.72 -14.57 2.31
C TRP A 357 -9.69 -14.78 3.42
#